data_AF-A0AAV2FB66-F1
#
_entry.id   AF-A0AAV2FB66-F1
#
_cell.length_a   1.000
_cell.length_b   1.000
_cell.length_c   1.000
_cell.angle_alpha   90.00
_cell.angle_beta   90.00
_cell.angle_gamma   90.00
#
_symmetry.space_group_name_H-M   'P 1'
#
loop_
_entity.id
_entity.type
_entity.pdbx_description
1 polymer ?
#
loop_
_entity_poly.entity_id
_entity_poly.type
_entity_poly.pdbx_seq_one_letter_code
_entity_poly.pdbx_strand_id
1 'polypeptide(L)'
;MAGVTDGASTGAVGYGRSWALLFQVSEENRLGYYKPEIINDSLCIPKLVIEEGAKKWEHSLVGEFLVAPPSLASLRFWANWIWGKQGEVKVSMLEDQMVLFQFPCELTCRWVFEGGP
;
A
#
# COMPACT_ATOMS: atom_id res chain seq x y z
N MET A 1 67.01 -8.80 -14.48
CA MET A 1 67.01 -7.67 -13.53
C MET A 1 66.09 -6.60 -14.08
N ALA A 2 65.18 -6.10 -13.24
CA ALA A 2 64.46 -4.81 -13.25
C ALA A 2 64.06 -4.20 -14.62
N GLY A 3 62.82 -3.79 -14.87
CA GLY A 3 61.69 -3.54 -13.99
C GLY A 3 60.76 -2.51 -14.63
N VAL A 4 59.61 -2.34 -13.98
CA VAL A 4 58.78 -1.13 -13.92
C VAL A 4 57.88 -0.81 -15.14
N THR A 5 56.61 -1.07 -14.86
CA THR A 5 55.38 -0.50 -15.42
C THR A 5 55.28 1.01 -15.21
N ASP A 6 54.74 1.73 -16.18
CA ASP A 6 53.88 2.91 -16.03
C ASP A 6 53.10 3.02 -17.37
N GLY A 7 51.78 3.18 -17.45
CA GLY A 7 50.88 3.94 -16.60
C GLY A 7 50.17 4.94 -17.51
N ALA A 8 49.02 4.57 -18.09
CA ALA A 8 48.09 5.51 -18.72
C ALA A 8 46.67 4.96 -18.62
N SER A 9 46.06 5.29 -17.49
CA SER A 9 44.63 5.23 -17.25
C SER A 9 43.91 6.21 -18.17
N THR A 10 42.88 5.73 -18.87
CA THR A 10 41.85 6.62 -19.43
C THR A 10 40.47 6.04 -19.13
N GLY A 11 39.90 6.54 -18.04
CA GLY A 11 38.48 6.81 -17.82
C GLY A 11 37.47 5.76 -18.26
N ALA A 12 37.28 4.71 -17.45
CA ALA A 12 36.00 4.02 -17.44
C ALA A 12 34.96 4.97 -16.81
N VAL A 13 34.08 5.51 -17.65
CA VAL A 13 32.89 6.25 -17.24
C VAL A 13 32.12 5.37 -16.27
N GLY A 14 32.05 5.78 -15.00
CA GLY A 14 31.33 5.08 -13.96
C GLY A 14 29.85 5.03 -14.33
N TYR A 15 29.40 3.89 -14.83
CA TYR A 15 27.98 3.57 -14.88
C TYR A 15 27.49 3.52 -13.44
N GLY A 16 26.82 4.59 -13.02
CA GLY A 16 26.08 4.62 -11.76
C GLY A 16 25.20 3.37 -11.68
N ARG A 17 25.21 2.72 -10.51
CA ARG A 17 24.46 1.48 -10.24
C ARG A 17 23.04 1.62 -10.81
N SER A 18 22.73 0.83 -11.84
CA SER A 18 21.39 0.80 -12.42
C SER A 18 20.38 0.42 -11.33
N TRP A 19 19.29 1.17 -11.21
CA TRP A 19 18.16 0.86 -10.32
C TRP A 19 17.68 -0.59 -10.48
N ALA A 20 17.82 -1.16 -11.68
CA ALA A 20 17.46 -2.55 -11.97
C ALA A 20 18.25 -3.57 -11.15
N LEU A 21 19.47 -3.26 -10.70
CA LEU A 21 20.28 -4.17 -9.88
C LEU A 21 19.83 -4.23 -8.41
N LEU A 22 19.07 -3.23 -7.95
CA LEU A 22 18.50 -3.22 -6.59
C LEU A 22 17.35 -4.22 -6.45
N PHE A 23 16.62 -4.43 -7.54
CA PHE A 23 15.57 -5.42 -7.62
C PHE A 23 16.20 -6.67 -8.21
N GLN A 24 16.70 -7.57 -7.37
CA GLN A 24 17.08 -8.92 -7.79
C GLN A 24 15.83 -9.57 -8.38
N VAL A 25 15.68 -9.49 -9.71
CA VAL A 25 14.48 -9.94 -10.42
C VAL A 25 14.43 -11.47 -10.33
N SER A 26 13.87 -12.01 -9.25
CA SER A 26 13.35 -13.37 -9.26
C SER A 26 12.10 -13.37 -10.14
N GLU A 27 11.87 -14.46 -10.88
CA GLU A 27 10.67 -14.59 -11.73
C GLU A 27 9.37 -14.43 -10.91
N GLU A 28 9.42 -14.70 -9.60
CA GLU A 28 8.34 -14.50 -8.64
C GLU A 28 7.99 -13.01 -8.40
N ASN A 29 8.94 -12.09 -8.63
CA ASN A 29 8.78 -10.65 -8.41
C ASN A 29 8.62 -9.86 -9.72
N ARG A 30 8.43 -10.54 -10.86
CA ARG A 30 8.16 -9.88 -12.14
C ARG A 30 6.72 -9.39 -12.20
N LEU A 31 6.55 -8.10 -11.99
CA LEU A 31 5.28 -7.44 -12.25
C LEU A 31 4.95 -7.56 -13.75
N GLY A 32 3.75 -8.03 -14.06
CA GLY A 32 3.23 -8.03 -15.42
C GLY A 32 3.19 -6.61 -15.97
N TYR A 33 3.72 -6.40 -17.18
CA TYR A 33 3.52 -5.14 -17.88
C TYR A 33 2.09 -5.09 -18.41
N TYR A 34 1.30 -4.15 -17.90
CA TYR A 34 -0.02 -3.85 -18.42
C TYR A 34 0.08 -2.61 -19.29
N LYS A 35 -0.19 -2.76 -20.59
CA LYS A 35 -0.19 -1.63 -21.53
C LYS A 35 -1.32 -0.66 -21.11
N PRO A 36 -1.00 0.61 -20.85
CA PRO A 36 -2.01 1.58 -20.49
C PRO A 36 -2.95 1.88 -21.66
N GLU A 37 -4.26 1.93 -21.38
CA GLU A 37 -5.27 2.35 -22.34
C GLU A 37 -5.50 3.86 -22.20
N ILE A 38 -5.51 4.58 -23.31
CA ILE A 38 -5.83 6.02 -23.35
C ILE A 38 -7.23 6.15 -23.90
N ILE A 39 -8.16 6.68 -23.09
CA ILE A 39 -9.53 6.97 -23.50
C ILE A 39 -9.75 8.47 -23.29
N ASN A 40 -10.11 9.20 -24.36
CA ASN A 40 -10.33 10.65 -24.33
C ASN A 40 -9.15 11.42 -23.70
N ASP A 41 -7.93 11.17 -24.17
CA ASP A 41 -6.67 11.75 -23.65
C ASP A 41 -6.39 11.49 -22.16
N SER A 42 -7.14 10.58 -21.54
CA SER A 42 -6.96 10.19 -20.14
C SER A 42 -6.39 8.79 -20.04
N LEU A 43 -5.39 8.61 -19.18
CA LEU A 43 -4.85 7.31 -18.82
C LEU A 43 -5.91 6.54 -18.01
N CYS A 44 -6.32 5.38 -18.52
CA CYS A 44 -7.29 4.52 -17.85
C CYS A 44 -6.62 3.37 -17.13
N ILE A 45 -7.00 3.17 -15.87
CA ILE A 45 -6.62 1.99 -15.09
C ILE A 45 -7.49 0.81 -15.56
N PRO A 46 -6.90 -0.39 -15.79
CA PRO A 46 -7.67 -1.56 -16.17
C PRO A 46 -8.79 -1.86 -15.16
N LYS A 47 -9.99 -2.16 -15.67
CA LYS A 47 -11.17 -2.44 -14.84
C LYS A 47 -10.92 -3.51 -13.78
N LEU A 48 -10.22 -4.58 -14.15
CA LEU A 48 -9.85 -5.66 -13.23
C LEU A 48 -9.10 -5.15 -11.99
N VAL A 49 -8.15 -4.22 -12.18
CA VAL A 49 -7.37 -3.63 -11.09
C VAL A 49 -8.26 -2.78 -10.18
N ILE A 50 -9.21 -2.05 -10.76
CA ILE A 50 -10.18 -1.25 -10.00
C ILE A 50 -11.10 -2.19 -9.19
N GLU A 51 -11.59 -3.26 -9.79
CA GLU A 51 -12.48 -4.23 -9.13
C GLU A 51 -11.78 -4.99 -8.00
N GLU A 52 -10.55 -5.47 -8.23
CA GLU A 52 -9.72 -6.08 -7.19
C GLU A 52 -9.36 -5.10 -6.09
N GLY A 53 -9.09 -3.84 -6.46
CA GLY A 53 -8.91 -2.75 -5.52
C GLY A 53 -10.14 -2.58 -4.65
N ALA A 54 -11.31 -2.36 -5.25
CA ALA A 54 -12.57 -2.15 -4.56
C ALA A 54 -12.93 -3.28 -3.58
N LYS A 55 -12.71 -4.55 -3.98
CA LYS A 55 -12.91 -5.71 -3.11
C LYS A 55 -12.11 -5.65 -1.82
N LYS A 56 -10.88 -5.12 -1.85
CA LYS A 56 -10.05 -4.99 -0.64
C LYS A 56 -10.63 -4.02 0.38
N TRP A 57 -11.44 -3.06 -0.08
CA TRP A 57 -12.12 -2.05 0.75
C TRP A 57 -13.55 -2.46 1.10
N GLU A 58 -13.98 -3.69 0.78
CA GLU A 58 -15.28 -4.18 1.20
C GLU A 58 -15.41 -4.12 2.73
N HIS A 59 -16.61 -3.75 3.16
CA HIS A 59 -16.99 -3.61 4.58
C HIS A 59 -15.99 -2.75 5.36
N SER A 60 -15.52 -1.66 4.74
CA SER A 60 -14.56 -0.75 5.36
C SER A 60 -15.16 0.64 5.54
N LEU A 61 -14.84 1.28 6.66
CA LEU A 61 -15.17 2.67 6.96
C LEU A 61 -13.88 3.44 7.19
N VAL A 62 -13.79 4.64 6.60
CA VAL A 62 -12.72 5.60 6.86
C VAL A 62 -13.27 6.69 7.76
N GLY A 63 -12.56 6.95 8.87
CA GLY A 63 -12.81 8.07 9.74
C GLY A 63 -11.58 8.95 9.84
N GLU A 64 -11.78 10.23 10.16
CA GLU A 64 -10.72 11.19 10.41
C GLU A 64 -10.85 11.72 11.85
N PHE A 65 -9.73 11.80 12.57
CA PHE A 65 -9.69 12.43 13.87
C PHE A 65 -9.39 13.92 13.73
N LEU A 66 -10.18 14.76 14.42
CA LEU A 66 -9.97 16.22 14.46
C LEU A 66 -8.68 16.64 15.17
N VAL A 67 -8.10 15.71 15.95
CA VAL A 67 -6.87 15.88 16.72
C VAL A 67 -6.04 14.60 16.63
N ALA A 68 -4.82 14.63 17.17
CA ALA A 68 -3.92 13.49 17.16
C ALA A 68 -4.64 12.19 17.58
N PRO A 69 -4.67 11.16 16.72
CA PRO A 69 -5.41 9.94 16.99
C PRO A 69 -4.77 9.16 18.15
N PRO A 70 -5.56 8.38 18.90
CA PRO A 70 -5.02 7.43 19.88
C PRO A 70 -4.07 6.43 19.21
N SER A 71 -3.25 5.76 20.02
CA SER A 71 -2.37 4.71 19.50
C SER A 71 -3.16 3.63 18.75
N LEU A 72 -2.56 3.03 17.73
CA LEU A 72 -3.18 1.95 16.96
C LEU A 72 -3.63 0.79 17.88
N ALA A 73 -2.87 0.48 18.92
CA ALA A 73 -3.25 -0.54 19.90
C ALA A 73 -4.53 -0.16 20.66
N SER A 74 -4.64 1.10 21.10
CA SER A 74 -5.84 1.62 21.74
C SER A 74 -7.05 1.59 20.81
N LEU A 75 -6.89 2.03 19.56
CA LEU A 75 -7.96 2.01 18.56
C LEU A 75 -8.44 0.59 18.26
N ARG A 76 -7.52 -0.36 18.09
CA ARG A 76 -7.87 -1.78 17.92
C ARG A 76 -8.64 -2.33 19.12
N PHE A 77 -8.18 -2.02 20.33
CA PHE A 77 -8.86 -2.44 21.55
C PHE A 77 -10.30 -1.91 21.58
N TRP A 78 -10.50 -0.60 21.42
CA TRP A 78 -11.83 0.01 21.48
C TRP A 78 -12.74 -0.44 20.34
N ALA A 79 -12.24 -0.50 19.10
CA ALA A 79 -13.02 -0.97 17.96
C ALA A 79 -13.54 -2.39 18.16
N ASN A 80 -12.70 -3.30 18.67
CA ASN A 80 -13.12 -4.66 18.95
C ASN A 80 -14.00 -4.78 20.20
N TRP A 81 -13.82 -3.91 21.19
CA TRP A 81 -14.68 -3.86 22.36
C TRP A 81 -16.12 -3.45 22.00
N ILE A 82 -16.28 -2.45 21.14
CA ILE A 82 -17.59 -1.89 20.77
C ILE A 82 -18.23 -2.72 19.65
N TRP A 83 -17.46 -3.04 18.60
CA TRP A 83 -17.98 -3.58 17.33
C TRP A 83 -17.56 -5.03 17.05
N GLY A 84 -16.68 -5.62 17.87
CA GLY A 84 -16.08 -6.94 17.62
C GLY A 84 -16.99 -8.16 17.88
N LYS A 85 -18.29 -7.95 18.11
CA LYS A 85 -19.21 -9.05 18.49
C LYS A 85 -19.34 -10.14 17.42
N GLN A 86 -19.25 -9.78 16.14
CA GLN A 86 -19.39 -10.73 15.02
C GLN A 86 -18.03 -11.14 14.43
N GLY A 87 -16.92 -10.69 15.01
CA GLY A 87 -15.57 -10.96 14.52
C GLY A 87 -14.65 -9.76 14.72
N GLU A 88 -13.35 -9.98 14.48
CA GLU A 88 -12.34 -8.94 14.67
C GLU A 88 -12.54 -7.78 13.69
N VAL A 89 -12.55 -6.56 14.22
CA VAL A 89 -12.45 -5.32 13.43
C VAL A 89 -10.97 -5.00 13.25
N LYS A 90 -10.51 -5.03 12.00
CA LYS A 90 -9.14 -4.64 11.65
C LYS A 90 -9.04 -3.13 11.60
N VAL A 91 -7.96 -2.61 12.18
CA VAL A 91 -7.68 -1.17 12.21
C VAL A 91 -6.31 -0.90 11.60
N SER A 92 -6.29 0.08 10.70
CA SER A 92 -5.07 0.59 10.05
C SER A 92 -5.03 2.11 10.15
N MET A 93 -3.88 2.66 10.53
CA MET A 93 -3.64 4.10 10.45
C MET A 93 -3.32 4.47 9.02
N LEU A 94 -3.93 5.54 8.54
CA LEU A 94 -3.63 6.16 7.25
C LEU A 94 -2.87 7.48 7.51
N GLU A 95 -2.58 8.22 6.44
CA GLU A 95 -2.03 9.57 6.52
C GLU A 95 -3.06 10.56 7.08
N ASP A 96 -2.62 11.75 7.48
CA ASP A 96 -3.48 12.88 7.89
C ASP A 96 -4.55 12.55 8.95
N GLN A 97 -4.17 11.81 9.99
CA GLN A 97 -5.08 11.46 11.11
C GLN A 97 -6.28 10.59 10.69
N MET A 98 -6.24 9.99 9.49
CA MET A 98 -7.26 9.06 9.04
C MET A 98 -7.03 7.66 9.58
N VAL A 99 -8.13 6.95 9.79
CA VAL A 99 -8.13 5.57 10.27
C VAL A 99 -9.12 4.76 9.45
N LEU A 100 -8.65 3.61 9.00
CA LEU A 100 -9.44 2.61 8.30
C LEU A 100 -9.90 1.54 9.30
N PHE A 101 -11.21 1.35 9.39
CA PHE A 101 -11.85 0.25 10.08
C PHE A 101 -12.38 -0.74 9.05
N GLN A 102 -11.92 -1.99 9.10
CA GLN A 102 -12.40 -3.04 8.21
C GLN A 102 -13.12 -4.11 9.04
N PHE A 103 -14.38 -4.32 8.72
CA PHE A 103 -15.31 -5.17 9.46
C PHE A 103 -15.35 -6.59 8.89
N PRO A 104 -15.70 -7.59 9.72
CA PRO A 104 -15.76 -8.98 9.26
C PRO A 104 -16.94 -9.26 8.32
N CYS A 105 -17.98 -8.41 8.32
CA CYS A 105 -19.18 -8.58 7.50
C CYS A 105 -19.90 -7.25 7.25
N GLU A 106 -20.71 -7.21 6.19
CA GLU A 106 -21.54 -6.07 5.82
C GLU A 106 -22.49 -5.64 6.93
N LEU A 107 -23.11 -6.60 7.63
CA LEU A 107 -24.09 -6.33 8.67
C LEU A 107 -23.50 -5.47 9.80
N THR A 108 -22.30 -5.80 10.26
CA THR A 108 -21.61 -5.02 11.31
C THR A 108 -21.19 -3.66 10.77
N CYS A 109 -20.61 -3.61 9.57
CA CYS A 109 -20.22 -2.35 8.92
C CYS A 109 -21.40 -1.38 8.78
N ARG A 110 -22.54 -1.88 8.31
CA ARG A 110 -23.77 -1.10 8.14
C ARG A 110 -24.33 -0.66 9.48
N TRP A 111 -24.37 -1.54 10.48
CA TRP A 111 -24.82 -1.18 11.82
C TRP A 111 -23.98 -0.05 12.42
N VAL A 112 -22.66 -0.07 12.26
CA VAL A 112 -21.78 1.01 12.72
C VAL A 112 -22.03 2.31 11.95
N PHE A 113 -22.23 2.23 10.64
CA PHE A 113 -22.50 3.40 9.81
C PHE A 113 -23.85 4.07 10.13
N GLU A 114 -24.89 3.27 10.37
CA GLU A 114 -26.25 3.78 10.63
C GLU A 114 -26.48 4.14 12.10
N GLY A 115 -25.91 3.36 13.02
CA GLY A 115 -26.16 3.47 14.45
C GLY A 115 -25.18 4.38 15.19
N GLY A 116 -24.00 4.65 14.63
CA GLY A 116 -22.88 5.19 15.38
C GLY A 116 -22.44 4.25 16.52
N PRO A 117 -21.40 4.62 17.30
CA PRO A 117 -21.12 3.96 18.57
C PRO A 117 -22.27 4.07 19.58
#